data_AF-A0A2N5Y0F9-F1
#
_entry.id   AF-A0A2N5Y0F9-F1
#
_cell.length_a   1.000
_cell.length_b   1.000
_cell.length_c   1.000
_cell.angle_alpha   90.00
_cell.angle_beta   90.00
_cell.angle_gamma   90.00
#
_symmetry.space_group_name_H-M   'P 1'
#
loop_
_entity.id
_entity.type
_entity.pdbx_description
1 polymer ?
#
loop_
_entity_poly.entity_id
_entity_poly.type
_entity_poly.pdbx_seq_one_letter_code
_entity_poly.pdbx_strand_id
1 'polypeptide(L)'
;MSDAPSNHGNRVSMAQPSSRLKLLIGVFAGIAIGATLVATLQPASDGSATRESLPELIETPDRSPGKKKESRAPGQPEPYYGELPSLAAVNIRDAVLEVVTKGLDYPWAMEFISETELLITEFSGSLQRVNVEKGTRHRITGLPDITHGKGQLGLMDLALHPDFSENGLVYFSHAVSSPDHDDRYATGLTRGRLEGDTLREVKLLLVAEPYTKSGSNLGGALEFDAAGYLYVAIGDRSINFRAQETDSLHGKILRLTADGEIPADNPFVDDPAVDDRIYALGVRNTQGLVFDAITNLMFQSEHGPMGGDEVNIIEAGKNYGWPVITYGANYTTEKIGLGTAHEGMEQPLYYYLPSIAASPLTIYRGNMFPEWEGHLLVGALRGAHVSKLALVEGQIRSERAILQEAKGRIRDLKTGPDGSLYILVQNGGRLLRLHRAPEQEDLDAPKERQGVTVYRQLCSSCHSSGQKDLVPQINDPAAWENRLAQGSEALYKNTIDGIGDMPPKGLCDNCTDAEIRAAVDFMVKRLRNQG
;
A
#
# COMPACT_ATOMS: atom_id res chain seq x y z
N MET A 1 55.20 43.80 44.15
CA MET A 1 55.42 44.80 45.21
C MET A 1 54.16 45.64 45.30
N SER A 2 53.66 45.91 46.53
CA SER A 2 52.79 47.03 46.95
C SER A 2 51.52 47.40 46.15
N ASP A 3 50.38 47.73 46.76
CA ASP A 3 49.91 47.55 48.14
C ASP A 3 48.37 47.74 48.23
N ALA A 4 47.81 47.51 49.42
CA ALA A 4 46.37 47.39 49.71
C ALA A 4 45.54 48.71 49.63
N PRO A 5 44.19 48.62 49.57
CA PRO A 5 43.27 49.77 49.42
C PRO A 5 42.78 50.34 50.77
N SER A 6 42.04 51.45 50.72
CA SER A 6 41.32 52.01 51.88
C SER A 6 39.82 51.68 51.87
N ASN A 7 39.24 51.62 53.07
CA ASN A 7 38.06 50.84 53.42
C ASN A 7 36.96 51.73 54.04
N HIS A 8 35.70 51.61 53.60
CA HIS A 8 34.46 52.04 54.29
C HIS A 8 33.32 51.15 53.74
N GLY A 9 32.46 50.47 54.52
CA GLY A 9 32.50 50.18 55.96
C GLY A 9 31.13 49.69 56.47
N ASN A 10 31.01 48.41 56.85
CA ASN A 10 29.96 47.78 57.70
C ASN A 10 28.46 47.98 57.33
N ARG A 11 27.58 46.97 57.40
CA ARG A 11 27.58 45.73 58.21
C ARG A 11 26.75 44.62 57.54
N VAL A 12 27.05 43.37 57.89
CA VAL A 12 26.52 42.13 57.28
C VAL A 12 25.60 41.38 58.26
N SER A 13 24.58 40.67 57.74
CA SER A 13 24.22 39.33 58.26
C SER A 13 23.39 38.54 57.24
N MET A 14 23.93 37.41 56.77
CA MET A 14 23.17 36.29 56.20
C MET A 14 23.06 35.18 57.25
N ALA A 15 21.98 34.40 57.26
CA ALA A 15 22.02 32.94 57.56
C ALA A 15 20.65 32.26 57.34
N GLN A 16 20.52 31.54 56.22
CA GLN A 16 20.46 30.06 56.09
C GLN A 16 19.63 29.19 57.09
N PRO A 17 19.28 27.94 56.72
CA PRO A 17 18.03 27.27 57.11
C PRO A 17 18.15 26.30 58.30
N SER A 18 17.02 25.73 58.74
CA SER A 18 17.03 24.48 59.50
C SER A 18 15.77 23.64 59.30
N SER A 19 15.96 22.32 59.31
CA SER A 19 14.93 21.31 59.50
C SER A 19 14.79 20.97 60.99
N ARG A 20 13.61 20.50 61.43
CA ARG A 20 13.47 19.31 62.32
C ARG A 20 12.03 18.95 62.67
N LEU A 21 11.76 17.65 62.54
CA LEU A 21 10.69 16.90 63.17
C LEU A 21 10.83 16.92 64.71
N LYS A 22 9.73 17.08 65.46
CA LYS A 22 9.57 16.50 66.82
C LYS A 22 8.12 16.10 67.11
N LEU A 23 7.99 14.85 67.51
CA LEU A 23 6.84 14.21 68.17
C LEU A 23 6.86 14.53 69.69
N LEU A 24 5.73 14.48 70.41
CA LEU A 24 5.55 13.72 71.67
C LEU A 24 4.12 13.85 72.29
N ILE A 25 3.49 12.70 72.55
CA ILE A 25 2.81 12.24 73.80
C ILE A 25 1.89 13.22 74.58
N GLY A 26 0.66 12.85 75.01
CA GLY A 26 -0.10 11.59 74.87
C GLY A 26 -1.15 11.38 75.98
N VAL A 27 -1.60 10.11 76.17
CA VAL A 27 -2.42 9.59 77.32
C VAL A 27 -3.91 10.06 77.28
N PHE A 28 -4.99 9.29 77.50
CA PHE A 28 -5.36 7.88 77.82
C PHE A 28 -6.84 7.65 77.33
N ALA A 29 -7.53 6.49 77.34
CA ALA A 29 -7.22 5.05 77.53
C ALA A 29 -8.45 4.16 77.19
N GLY A 30 -8.22 2.92 76.70
CA GLY A 30 -8.96 1.70 77.11
C GLY A 30 -10.16 1.22 76.26
N ILE A 31 -10.45 -0.09 76.06
CA ILE A 31 -9.79 -1.36 76.45
C ILE A 31 -10.13 -2.47 75.42
N ALA A 32 -9.11 -3.17 74.90
CA ALA A 32 -8.96 -4.62 74.51
C ALA A 32 -10.09 -5.39 73.74
N ILE A 33 -9.93 -6.60 73.16
CA ILE A 33 -8.99 -7.76 73.28
C ILE A 33 -8.78 -8.34 71.85
N GLY A 34 -7.59 -8.63 71.30
CA GLY A 34 -6.69 -9.79 71.54
C GLY A 34 -6.72 -10.74 70.30
N ALA A 35 -5.72 -11.58 69.96
CA ALA A 35 -4.43 -11.88 70.57
C ALA A 35 -3.37 -12.31 69.51
N THR A 36 -2.11 -12.39 69.93
CA THR A 36 -0.87 -12.54 69.14
C THR A 36 -0.41 -14.00 68.95
N LEU A 37 0.36 -14.32 67.90
CA LEU A 37 1.76 -14.81 68.08
C LEU A 37 2.62 -14.73 66.80
N VAL A 38 3.94 -14.77 67.00
CA VAL A 38 5.02 -14.59 66.01
C VAL A 38 5.93 -15.82 66.01
N ALA A 39 6.46 -16.24 64.85
CA ALA A 39 7.75 -16.93 64.74
C ALA A 39 8.30 -16.90 63.31
N THR A 40 9.63 -16.75 63.17
CA THR A 40 10.38 -16.81 61.91
C THR A 40 11.53 -17.82 62.04
N LEU A 41 11.76 -18.68 61.05
CA LEU A 41 13.07 -19.09 60.46
C LEU A 41 12.97 -20.41 59.63
N GLN A 42 13.91 -20.56 58.69
CA GLN A 42 14.06 -21.57 57.62
C GLN A 42 14.84 -22.85 58.08
N PRO A 43 15.27 -23.80 57.21
CA PRO A 43 14.61 -24.51 56.08
C PRO A 43 14.86 -26.05 56.06
N ALA A 44 14.07 -26.82 55.31
CA ALA A 44 14.29 -28.18 54.73
C ALA A 44 12.93 -28.74 54.26
N SER A 45 12.75 -29.70 53.35
CA SER A 45 13.57 -30.37 52.32
C SER A 45 12.62 -31.15 51.38
N ASP A 46 13.09 -31.56 50.21
CA ASP A 46 12.52 -32.54 49.25
C ASP A 46 11.14 -33.19 49.49
N GLY A 47 10.27 -33.12 48.47
CA GLY A 47 9.04 -33.90 48.39
C GLY A 47 8.29 -33.69 47.08
N SER A 48 8.36 -34.67 46.18
CA SER A 48 7.61 -34.67 44.92
C SER A 48 6.09 -34.78 45.16
N ALA A 49 5.31 -33.93 44.50
CA ALA A 49 3.86 -34.07 44.43
C ALA A 49 3.39 -33.93 42.97
N THR A 50 2.47 -34.81 42.58
CA THR A 50 2.04 -35.04 41.20
C THR A 50 1.10 -33.97 40.67
N ARG A 51 1.16 -33.76 39.35
CA ARG A 51 0.32 -32.83 38.60
C ARG A 51 -1.05 -33.46 38.35
N GLU A 52 -2.06 -33.16 39.18
CA GLU A 52 -3.44 -33.54 38.89
C GLU A 52 -4.12 -32.58 37.90
N SER A 53 -4.95 -33.17 37.04
CA SER A 53 -5.60 -32.55 35.89
C SER A 53 -6.96 -31.93 36.24
N LEU A 54 -7.25 -30.76 35.68
CA LEU A 54 -8.63 -30.23 35.62
C LEU A 54 -9.42 -30.92 34.48
N PRO A 55 -10.74 -31.12 34.63
CA PRO A 55 -11.53 -31.98 33.75
C PRO A 55 -12.00 -31.31 32.44
N GLU A 56 -12.38 -32.16 31.49
CA GLU A 56 -12.78 -31.81 30.12
C GLU A 56 -14.31 -31.71 29.93
N LEU A 57 -14.70 -31.01 28.85
CA LEU A 57 -15.95 -31.14 28.07
C LEU A 57 -17.32 -30.77 28.71
N ILE A 58 -17.93 -29.74 28.11
CA ILE A 58 -19.38 -29.65 27.88
C ILE A 58 -19.59 -29.66 26.37
N GLU A 59 -20.46 -30.54 25.88
CA GLU A 59 -20.70 -30.79 24.46
C GLU A 59 -21.46 -29.63 23.77
N THR A 60 -21.13 -29.39 22.49
CA THR A 60 -21.96 -28.56 21.59
C THR A 60 -22.80 -29.47 20.68
N PRO A 61 -24.06 -29.10 20.36
CA PRO A 61 -24.98 -30.01 19.67
C PRO A 61 -24.61 -30.22 18.20
N ASP A 62 -24.59 -31.50 17.80
CA ASP A 62 -24.41 -31.96 16.42
C ASP A 62 -25.48 -31.38 15.46
N ARG A 63 -25.03 -30.84 14.33
CA ARG A 63 -25.86 -30.48 13.17
C ARG A 63 -25.37 -31.18 11.90
N SER A 64 -25.40 -32.52 11.93
CA SER A 64 -25.27 -33.37 10.75
C SER A 64 -26.36 -33.10 9.70
N PRO A 65 -26.03 -32.71 8.45
CA PRO A 65 -27.02 -32.49 7.40
C PRO A 65 -27.38 -33.80 6.69
N GLY A 66 -28.53 -34.38 7.04
CA GLY A 66 -29.04 -35.60 6.42
C GLY A 66 -30.38 -35.43 5.69
N LYS A 67 -30.42 -35.84 4.40
CA LYS A 67 -31.61 -35.98 3.50
C LYS A 67 -32.17 -34.65 2.94
N LYS A 68 -32.53 -34.53 1.65
CA LYS A 68 -32.66 -35.47 0.51
C LYS A 68 -32.09 -34.84 -0.77
N LYS A 69 -31.47 -35.63 -1.67
CA LYS A 69 -31.29 -35.24 -3.08
C LYS A 69 -32.61 -35.46 -3.83
N GLU A 70 -33.08 -34.48 -4.58
CA GLU A 70 -34.00 -34.73 -5.69
C GLU A 70 -33.21 -35.27 -6.89
N SER A 71 -33.73 -36.30 -7.54
CA SER A 71 -33.07 -36.94 -8.67
C SER A 71 -33.36 -36.18 -9.97
N ARG A 72 -32.33 -35.58 -10.56
CA ARG A 72 -32.36 -34.96 -11.89
C ARG A 72 -32.53 -36.04 -12.97
N ALA A 73 -33.24 -35.73 -14.05
CA ALA A 73 -33.57 -36.71 -15.10
C ALA A 73 -32.32 -37.18 -15.89
N PRO A 74 -32.28 -38.44 -16.40
CA PRO A 74 -31.14 -38.94 -17.16
C PRO A 74 -31.06 -38.30 -18.55
N GLY A 75 -29.84 -37.96 -19.00
CA GLY A 75 -29.58 -37.57 -20.40
C GLY A 75 -28.96 -36.20 -20.64
N GLN A 76 -28.55 -35.45 -19.62
CA GLN A 76 -27.70 -34.26 -19.80
C GLN A 76 -26.21 -34.64 -19.62
N PRO A 77 -25.29 -34.14 -20.46
CA PRO A 77 -23.86 -34.39 -20.28
C PRO A 77 -23.38 -33.74 -18.98
N GLU A 78 -22.54 -34.44 -18.22
CA GLU A 78 -21.88 -33.84 -17.06
C GLU A 78 -20.85 -32.80 -17.52
N PRO A 79 -20.82 -31.59 -16.94
CA PRO A 79 -19.71 -30.68 -17.15
C PRO A 79 -18.47 -31.27 -16.49
N TYR A 80 -17.44 -31.52 -17.28
CA TYR A 80 -16.11 -31.89 -16.77
C TYR A 80 -15.50 -30.69 -16.04
N TYR A 81 -15.41 -30.78 -14.71
CA TYR A 81 -14.73 -29.78 -13.88
C TYR A 81 -13.28 -30.22 -13.61
N GLY A 82 -12.34 -29.65 -14.37
CA GLY A 82 -10.96 -29.51 -13.91
C GLY A 82 -10.86 -28.50 -12.76
N GLU A 83 -9.77 -28.55 -11.99
CA GLU A 83 -9.58 -27.71 -10.80
C GLU A 83 -9.42 -26.20 -11.13
N LEU A 84 -9.66 -25.35 -10.11
CA LEU A 84 -9.56 -23.86 -10.08
C LEU A 84 -10.81 -23.06 -10.52
N PRO A 85 -11.81 -22.85 -9.63
CA PRO A 85 -13.05 -22.15 -9.96
C PRO A 85 -13.01 -20.60 -10.05
N SER A 86 -12.10 -19.86 -9.40
CA SER A 86 -12.22 -18.39 -9.34
C SER A 86 -11.55 -17.67 -10.51
N LEU A 87 -10.35 -18.05 -10.97
CA LEU A 87 -9.71 -17.40 -12.13
C LEU A 87 -10.64 -17.37 -13.37
N ALA A 88 -11.36 -18.47 -13.64
CA ALA A 88 -12.39 -18.52 -14.68
C ALA A 88 -13.56 -17.55 -14.43
N ALA A 89 -13.97 -17.35 -13.17
CA ALA A 89 -14.99 -16.36 -12.81
C ALA A 89 -14.49 -14.91 -13.00
N VAL A 90 -13.20 -14.64 -12.78
CA VAL A 90 -12.61 -13.31 -12.98
C VAL A 90 -12.56 -12.90 -14.48
N ASN A 91 -12.65 -13.87 -15.40
CA ASN A 91 -12.59 -13.71 -16.86
C ASN A 91 -11.23 -13.22 -17.39
N ILE A 92 -10.19 -13.28 -16.54
CA ILE A 92 -8.78 -13.14 -16.93
C ILE A 92 -8.31 -14.48 -17.51
N ARG A 93 -8.29 -14.58 -18.84
CA ARG A 93 -7.65 -15.74 -19.49
C ARG A 93 -6.15 -15.70 -19.21
N ASP A 94 -5.57 -16.89 -19.04
CA ASP A 94 -4.13 -17.13 -18.98
C ASP A 94 -3.38 -16.41 -17.83
N ALA A 95 -4.13 -15.98 -16.81
CA ALA A 95 -3.59 -15.41 -15.59
C ALA A 95 -3.09 -16.47 -14.61
N VAL A 96 -1.91 -16.23 -14.05
CA VAL A 96 -1.22 -17.07 -13.07
C VAL A 96 -1.08 -16.29 -11.77
N LEU A 97 -1.51 -16.89 -10.66
CA LEU A 97 -1.27 -16.39 -9.31
C LEU A 97 -0.12 -17.17 -8.68
N GLU A 98 1.07 -16.59 -8.67
CA GLU A 98 2.27 -17.20 -8.11
C GLU A 98 2.61 -16.66 -6.71
N VAL A 99 3.47 -17.39 -5.98
CA VAL A 99 3.99 -16.95 -4.68
C VAL A 99 5.42 -16.47 -4.84
N VAL A 100 5.60 -15.14 -4.77
CA VAL A 100 6.91 -14.49 -4.87
C VAL A 100 7.78 -14.79 -3.64
N THR A 101 7.22 -14.64 -2.43
CA THR A 101 7.95 -14.92 -1.19
C THR A 101 7.03 -15.31 -0.03
N LYS A 102 7.58 -16.03 0.96
CA LYS A 102 6.85 -16.60 2.12
C LYS A 102 7.61 -16.41 3.43
N GLY A 103 6.90 -16.33 4.54
CA GLY A 103 7.49 -16.17 5.87
C GLY A 103 7.88 -14.73 6.18
N LEU A 104 7.09 -13.76 5.70
CA LEU A 104 7.07 -12.39 6.22
C LEU A 104 6.36 -12.38 7.58
N ASP A 105 6.81 -11.56 8.53
CA ASP A 105 6.19 -11.45 9.84
C ASP A 105 5.02 -10.45 9.84
N TYR A 106 3.81 -11.00 9.66
CA TYR A 106 2.54 -10.24 9.66
C TYR A 106 2.62 -8.93 8.83
N PRO A 107 2.94 -9.03 7.52
CA PRO A 107 3.25 -7.86 6.69
C PRO A 107 2.05 -6.90 6.58
N TRP A 108 2.33 -5.62 6.37
CA TRP A 108 1.34 -4.54 6.44
C TRP A 108 1.20 -3.69 5.16
N ALA A 109 2.29 -3.17 4.60
CA ALA A 109 2.27 -2.38 3.37
C ALA A 109 3.48 -2.69 2.49
N MET A 110 3.41 -2.37 1.21
CA MET A 110 4.51 -2.54 0.27
C MET A 110 4.63 -1.40 -0.74
N GLU A 111 5.87 -1.06 -1.12
CA GLU A 111 6.15 -0.03 -2.14
C GLU A 111 7.27 -0.43 -3.10
N PHE A 112 7.08 -0.19 -4.40
CA PHE A 112 8.10 -0.46 -5.42
C PHE A 112 9.18 0.62 -5.43
N ILE A 113 10.43 0.21 -5.17
CA ILE A 113 11.61 1.07 -5.20
C ILE A 113 12.42 0.93 -6.50
N SER A 114 12.10 -0.08 -7.33
CA SER A 114 12.58 -0.25 -8.71
C SER A 114 11.70 -1.27 -9.45
N GLU A 115 11.96 -1.46 -10.76
CA GLU A 115 11.36 -2.51 -11.60
C GLU A 115 11.32 -3.92 -10.99
N THR A 116 12.28 -4.27 -10.11
CA THR A 116 12.40 -5.63 -9.55
C THR A 116 12.51 -5.69 -8.03
N GLU A 117 12.41 -4.55 -7.35
CA GLU A 117 12.52 -4.49 -5.89
C GLU A 117 11.41 -3.66 -5.27
N LEU A 118 10.88 -4.18 -4.17
CA LEU A 118 9.93 -3.49 -3.32
C LEU A 118 10.38 -3.54 -1.85
N LEU A 119 9.87 -2.59 -1.07
CA LEU A 119 9.92 -2.61 0.38
C LEU A 119 8.63 -3.23 0.92
N ILE A 120 8.69 -3.90 2.07
CA ILE A 120 7.53 -4.40 2.83
C ILE A 120 7.70 -4.04 4.30
N THR A 121 6.70 -3.38 4.89
CA THR A 121 6.62 -3.22 6.35
C THR A 121 6.07 -4.50 6.99
N GLU A 122 6.72 -4.93 8.06
CA GLU A 122 6.30 -6.03 8.94
C GLU A 122 5.84 -5.44 10.26
N PHE A 123 4.63 -5.80 10.68
CA PHE A 123 3.91 -5.12 11.77
C PHE A 123 4.64 -5.14 13.11
N SER A 124 5.50 -6.13 13.33
CA SER A 124 6.37 -6.27 14.51
C SER A 124 7.54 -5.27 14.56
N GLY A 125 7.74 -4.43 13.54
CA GLY A 125 8.77 -3.39 13.53
C GLY A 125 9.99 -3.68 12.63
N SER A 126 9.81 -4.43 11.55
CA SER A 126 10.85 -4.63 10.53
C SER A 126 10.42 -4.11 9.16
N LEU A 127 11.41 -3.71 8.36
CA LEU A 127 11.25 -3.32 6.97
C LEU A 127 12.10 -4.26 6.12
N GLN A 128 11.52 -4.88 5.11
CA GLN A 128 12.17 -5.85 4.24
C GLN A 128 12.29 -5.28 2.82
N ARG A 129 13.48 -5.29 2.22
CA ARG A 129 13.64 -5.22 0.76
C ARG A 129 13.42 -6.62 0.20
N VAL A 130 12.55 -6.75 -0.80
CA VAL A 130 12.24 -8.00 -1.49
C VAL A 130 12.50 -7.83 -2.98
N ASN A 131 13.29 -8.73 -3.56
CA ASN A 131 13.43 -8.81 -5.01
C ASN A 131 12.32 -9.71 -5.58
N VAL A 132 11.46 -9.17 -6.44
CA VAL A 132 10.23 -9.87 -6.88
C VAL A 132 10.48 -11.00 -7.86
N GLU A 133 11.59 -10.98 -8.59
CA GLU A 133 11.96 -12.02 -9.57
C GLU A 133 12.68 -13.21 -8.91
N LYS A 134 13.44 -12.96 -7.84
CA LYS A 134 14.21 -13.99 -7.11
C LYS A 134 13.53 -14.48 -5.83
N GLY A 135 12.52 -13.76 -5.34
CA GLY A 135 11.86 -14.02 -4.05
C GLY A 135 12.75 -13.79 -2.81
N THR A 136 13.98 -13.30 -3.00
CA THR A 136 14.98 -13.06 -1.95
C THR A 136 14.64 -11.83 -1.11
N ARG A 137 15.02 -11.83 0.17
CA ARG A 137 14.71 -10.76 1.13
C ARG A 137 15.93 -10.31 1.91
N HIS A 138 16.01 -9.00 2.18
CA HIS A 138 17.03 -8.35 3.00
C HIS A 138 16.35 -7.42 4.00
N ARG A 139 16.74 -7.48 5.28
CA ARG A 139 16.18 -6.58 6.30
C ARG A 139 16.86 -5.21 6.21
N ILE A 140 16.04 -4.16 6.06
CA ILE A 140 16.49 -2.78 6.19
C ILE A 140 16.72 -2.46 7.68
N THR A 141 17.84 -1.80 7.96
CA THR A 141 18.24 -1.37 9.31
C THR A 141 18.02 0.14 9.50
N GLY A 142 18.18 0.65 10.72
CA GLY A 142 18.06 2.08 11.01
C GLY A 142 16.65 2.60 11.32
N LEU A 143 15.63 1.74 11.36
CA LEU A 143 14.32 2.09 11.90
C LEU A 143 14.43 2.47 13.39
N PRO A 144 13.56 3.38 13.90
CA PRO A 144 13.44 3.63 15.34
C PRO A 144 12.76 2.44 16.04
N ASP A 145 12.79 2.42 17.37
CA ASP A 145 12.05 1.43 18.15
C ASP A 145 10.54 1.58 17.92
N ILE A 146 9.93 0.56 17.32
CA ILE A 146 8.51 0.56 16.98
C ILE A 146 7.69 -0.04 18.14
N THR A 147 6.75 0.74 18.67
CA THR A 147 5.79 0.24 19.67
C THR A 147 4.83 -0.77 19.05
N HIS A 148 4.73 -1.97 19.62
CA HIS A 148 3.88 -3.03 19.08
C HIS A 148 3.30 -3.95 20.17
N GLY A 149 2.50 -4.94 19.76
CA GLY A 149 2.06 -6.05 20.62
C GLY A 149 0.69 -5.89 21.29
N LYS A 150 0.02 -4.74 21.15
CA LYS A 150 -1.35 -4.50 21.65
C LYS A 150 -2.26 -4.10 20.49
N GLY A 151 -3.20 -4.97 20.10
CA GLY A 151 -4.17 -4.66 19.03
C GLY A 151 -3.49 -4.37 17.68
N GLN A 152 -3.72 -3.16 17.16
CA GLN A 152 -3.18 -2.59 15.92
C GLN A 152 -1.96 -1.67 16.15
N LEU A 153 -1.32 -1.67 17.33
CA LEU A 153 -0.03 -1.00 17.51
C LEU A 153 1.09 -1.78 16.79
N GLY A 154 1.81 -1.12 15.90
CA GLY A 154 2.97 -1.67 15.19
C GLY A 154 3.53 -0.72 14.13
N LEU A 155 4.35 -1.25 13.23
CA LEU A 155 4.75 -0.56 11.99
C LEU A 155 3.64 -0.78 10.96
N MET A 156 3.19 0.29 10.32
CA MET A 156 1.98 0.28 9.49
C MET A 156 2.32 0.61 8.04
N ASP A 157 1.80 1.72 7.52
CA ASP A 157 1.85 2.01 6.09
C ASP A 157 3.20 2.59 5.65
N LEU A 158 3.45 2.57 4.36
CA LEU A 158 4.70 2.96 3.72
C LEU A 158 4.38 3.79 2.47
N ALA A 159 5.02 4.95 2.32
CA ALA A 159 4.97 5.75 1.11
C ALA A 159 6.37 6.20 0.70
N LEU A 160 6.59 6.33 -0.61
CA LEU A 160 7.83 6.87 -1.18
C LEU A 160 7.61 8.34 -1.56
N HIS A 161 8.64 9.16 -1.43
CA HIS A 161 8.63 10.50 -2.01
C HIS A 161 8.43 10.43 -3.54
N PRO A 162 7.74 11.37 -4.20
CA PRO A 162 7.64 11.39 -5.66
C PRO A 162 9.01 11.30 -6.36
N ASP A 163 9.98 12.12 -5.94
CA ASP A 163 11.38 12.07 -6.38
C ASP A 163 12.26 10.99 -5.69
N PHE A 164 11.69 9.86 -5.27
CA PHE A 164 12.42 8.83 -4.51
C PHE A 164 13.68 8.30 -5.25
N SER A 165 13.67 8.23 -6.59
CA SER A 165 14.85 7.81 -7.37
C SER A 165 16.07 8.70 -7.15
N GLU A 166 15.85 10.00 -6.87
CA GLU A 166 16.90 10.99 -6.69
C GLU A 166 17.26 11.19 -5.22
N ASN A 167 16.26 11.15 -4.33
CA ASN A 167 16.43 11.54 -2.93
C ASN A 167 16.38 10.36 -1.92
N GLY A 168 15.87 9.19 -2.31
CA GLY A 168 15.75 8.01 -1.46
C GLY A 168 14.83 8.17 -0.24
N LEU A 169 13.96 9.18 -0.19
CA LEU A 169 13.12 9.47 0.99
C LEU A 169 11.91 8.54 1.09
N VAL A 170 11.82 7.87 2.24
CA VAL A 170 10.78 6.89 2.60
C VAL A 170 10.03 7.39 3.83
N TYR A 171 8.71 7.25 3.82
CA TYR A 171 7.80 7.65 4.88
C TYR A 171 7.08 6.42 5.40
N PHE A 172 6.95 6.29 6.71
CA PHE A 172 6.19 5.21 7.32
C PHE A 172 5.38 5.69 8.51
N SER A 173 4.18 5.13 8.65
CA SER A 173 3.34 5.35 9.81
C SER A 173 3.56 4.23 10.84
N HIS A 174 3.49 4.57 12.11
CA HIS A 174 3.66 3.60 13.19
C HIS A 174 3.00 4.04 14.49
N ALA A 175 2.87 3.13 15.44
CA ALA A 175 2.54 3.48 16.81
C ALA A 175 3.73 4.17 17.52
N VAL A 176 3.43 5.24 18.24
CA VAL A 176 4.35 5.99 19.11
C VAL A 176 3.84 5.91 20.55
N SER A 177 4.71 5.56 21.49
CA SER A 177 4.40 5.58 22.93
C SER A 177 4.47 7.00 23.50
N SER A 178 3.62 7.30 24.48
CA SER A 178 3.66 8.59 25.20
C SER A 178 4.94 8.69 26.02
N PRO A 179 5.67 9.82 25.98
CA PRO A 179 6.86 10.00 26.82
C PRO A 179 6.52 10.05 28.32
N ASP A 180 5.29 10.45 28.67
CA ASP A 180 4.85 10.65 30.05
C ASP A 180 4.00 9.49 30.62
N HIS A 181 3.64 8.50 29.79
CA HIS A 181 2.69 7.44 30.18
C HIS A 181 2.93 6.10 29.46
N ASP A 182 3.37 5.09 30.20
CA ASP A 182 3.70 3.75 29.68
C ASP A 182 2.56 3.01 28.94
N ASP A 183 1.30 3.40 29.15
CA ASP A 183 0.12 2.71 28.62
C ASP A 183 -0.67 3.48 27.55
N ARG A 184 -0.10 4.58 27.03
CA ARG A 184 -0.74 5.45 26.03
C ARG A 184 0.04 5.57 24.73
N TYR A 185 -0.68 5.62 23.62
CA TYR A 185 -0.14 5.54 22.27
C TYR A 185 -0.86 6.48 21.29
N ALA A 186 -0.10 7.03 20.36
CA ALA A 186 -0.58 7.82 19.23
C ALA A 186 -0.12 7.18 17.91
N THR A 187 -0.72 7.61 16.80
CA THR A 187 -0.23 7.31 15.45
C THR A 187 0.84 8.37 15.12
N GLY A 188 2.02 7.96 14.67
CA GLY A 188 3.08 8.85 14.22
C GLY A 188 3.42 8.64 12.76
N LEU A 189 3.99 9.69 12.16
CA LEU A 189 4.60 9.68 10.83
C LEU A 189 6.10 9.90 10.99
N THR A 190 6.93 9.00 10.47
CA THR A 190 8.39 9.14 10.44
C THR A 190 8.89 9.06 9.01
N ARG A 191 9.89 9.88 8.68
CA ARG A 191 10.65 9.84 7.43
C ARG A 191 12.06 9.30 7.70
N GLY A 192 12.62 8.59 6.73
CA GLY A 192 14.06 8.31 6.65
C GLY A 192 14.55 8.32 5.19
N ARG A 193 15.87 8.39 4.99
CA ARG A 193 16.52 8.25 3.69
C ARG A 193 17.09 6.84 3.52
N LEU A 194 16.72 6.12 2.47
CA LEU A 194 17.21 4.78 2.18
C LEU A 194 18.57 4.83 1.47
N GLU A 195 19.62 4.42 2.17
CA GLU A 195 20.98 4.29 1.66
C GLU A 195 21.43 2.83 1.73
N GLY A 196 21.49 2.15 0.59
CA GLY A 196 21.69 0.70 0.56
C GLY A 196 20.58 -0.01 1.34
N ASP A 197 20.94 -0.86 2.31
CA ASP A 197 20.00 -1.55 3.22
C ASP A 197 19.83 -0.82 4.59
N THR A 198 20.01 0.51 4.65
CA THR A 198 19.94 1.29 5.89
C THR A 198 19.12 2.57 5.72
N LEU A 199 18.22 2.85 6.65
CA LEU A 199 17.60 4.17 6.80
C LEU A 199 18.54 5.12 7.57
N ARG A 200 18.77 6.29 6.99
CA ARG A 200 19.48 7.45 7.57
C ARG A 200 18.53 8.62 7.78
N GLU A 201 19.01 9.67 8.44
CA GLU A 201 18.30 10.95 8.59
C GLU A 201 16.87 10.80 9.14
N VAL A 202 16.67 9.82 10.02
CA VAL A 202 15.35 9.42 10.51
C VAL A 202 14.76 10.52 11.40
N LYS A 203 13.62 11.08 10.99
CA LYS A 203 12.93 12.21 11.64
C LYS A 203 11.45 11.87 11.82
N LEU A 204 10.99 11.88 13.08
CA LEU A 204 9.56 11.89 13.41
C LEU A 204 8.98 13.25 12.99
N LEU A 205 8.00 13.23 12.09
CA LEU A 205 7.39 14.42 11.49
C LEU A 205 6.09 14.83 12.19
N LEU A 206 5.26 13.84 12.57
CA LEU A 206 3.98 14.06 13.22
C LEU A 206 3.77 13.05 14.34
N VAL A 207 3.13 13.51 15.41
CA VAL A 207 2.41 12.66 16.37
C VAL A 207 0.95 13.12 16.38
N ALA A 208 0.02 12.20 16.10
CA ALA A 208 -1.42 12.46 16.11
C ALA A 208 -1.97 12.41 17.55
N GLU A 209 -1.65 13.45 18.31
CA GLU A 209 -2.11 13.66 19.67
C GLU A 209 -3.64 13.82 19.79
N PRO A 210 -4.22 13.56 20.98
CA PRO A 210 -3.57 13.15 22.22
C PRO A 210 -3.30 11.64 22.30
N TYR A 211 -2.27 11.24 23.05
CA TYR A 211 -1.99 9.83 23.33
C TYR A 211 -3.14 9.14 24.10
N THR A 212 -3.63 8.01 23.59
CA THR A 212 -4.76 7.26 24.17
C THR A 212 -4.37 5.84 24.57
N LYS A 213 -5.12 5.22 25.49
CA LYS A 213 -4.91 3.82 25.87
C LYS A 213 -5.32 2.81 24.79
N SER A 214 -5.92 3.28 23.69
CA SER A 214 -6.49 2.41 22.66
C SER A 214 -5.40 1.75 21.82
N GLY A 215 -5.52 0.43 21.66
CA GLY A 215 -4.75 -0.33 20.67
C GLY A 215 -5.43 -0.37 19.30
N SER A 216 -6.56 0.31 19.09
CA SER A 216 -7.42 0.13 17.91
C SER A 216 -7.67 1.43 17.15
N ASN A 217 -8.10 1.30 15.90
CA ASN A 217 -8.42 2.39 14.99
C ASN A 217 -7.30 3.44 14.89
N LEU A 218 -6.08 3.01 14.55
CA LEU A 218 -4.95 3.93 14.36
C LEU A 218 -5.07 4.74 13.06
N GLY A 219 -5.78 4.23 12.06
CA GLY A 219 -5.60 4.65 10.68
C GLY A 219 -4.23 4.18 10.18
N GLY A 220 -3.40 5.16 9.82
CA GLY A 220 -2.01 4.99 9.41
C GLY A 220 -1.79 5.10 7.90
N ALA A 221 -2.83 5.17 7.07
CA ALA A 221 -2.64 5.19 5.62
C ALA A 221 -1.87 6.45 5.16
N LEU A 222 -0.94 6.27 4.22
CA LEU A 222 -0.11 7.31 3.64
C LEU A 222 -0.27 7.33 2.12
N GLU A 223 -0.29 8.51 1.52
CA GLU A 223 -0.22 8.66 0.05
C GLU A 223 0.31 10.04 -0.34
N PHE A 224 1.06 10.13 -1.44
CA PHE A 224 1.45 11.41 -2.05
C PHE A 224 0.55 11.77 -3.24
N ASP A 225 0.22 13.05 -3.40
CA ASP A 225 -0.35 13.55 -4.65
C ASP A 225 0.72 13.97 -5.67
N ALA A 226 0.29 14.27 -6.90
CA ALA A 226 1.17 14.75 -7.97
C ALA A 226 1.78 16.15 -7.72
N ALA A 227 1.36 16.87 -6.68
CA ALA A 227 1.97 18.13 -6.27
C ALA A 227 3.02 17.96 -5.15
N GLY A 228 3.20 16.74 -4.64
CA GLY A 228 4.17 16.41 -3.58
C GLY A 228 3.66 16.65 -2.16
N TYR A 229 2.34 16.83 -1.97
CA TYR A 229 1.74 16.83 -0.64
C TYR A 229 1.54 15.41 -0.13
N LEU A 230 1.85 15.20 1.15
CA LEU A 230 1.68 13.93 1.85
C LEU A 230 0.35 13.93 2.61
N TYR A 231 -0.49 12.96 2.29
CA TYR A 231 -1.74 12.70 3.00
C TYR A 231 -1.52 11.66 4.08
N VAL A 232 -2.07 11.90 5.28
CA VAL A 232 -1.92 11.02 6.45
C VAL A 232 -3.29 10.76 7.05
N ALA A 233 -3.75 9.52 7.01
CA ALA A 233 -5.02 9.15 7.60
C ALA A 233 -4.86 8.74 9.07
N ILE A 234 -5.61 9.38 9.97
CA ILE A 234 -5.60 9.08 11.41
C ILE A 234 -6.99 8.58 11.81
N GLY A 235 -7.06 7.36 12.36
CA GLY A 235 -8.31 6.78 12.84
C GLY A 235 -8.84 7.45 14.11
N ASP A 236 -10.10 7.17 14.47
CA ASP A 236 -10.79 7.75 15.64
C ASP A 236 -10.24 7.26 17.00
N ARG A 237 -9.25 6.35 16.99
CA ARG A 237 -8.68 5.69 18.18
C ARG A 237 -9.71 4.97 19.05
N SER A 238 -10.87 4.62 18.49
CA SER A 238 -12.07 4.12 19.17
C SER A 238 -12.71 5.11 20.16
N ILE A 239 -12.47 6.41 19.97
CA ILE A 239 -13.11 7.53 20.68
C ILE A 239 -13.90 8.31 19.62
N ASN A 240 -15.00 7.72 19.18
CA ASN A 240 -15.67 8.04 17.92
C ASN A 240 -16.04 9.52 17.73
N PHE A 241 -16.52 10.20 18.77
CA PHE A 241 -16.94 11.61 18.68
C PHE A 241 -15.83 12.56 18.21
N ARG A 242 -14.55 12.20 18.43
CA ARG A 242 -13.39 13.00 17.98
C ARG A 242 -13.30 13.16 16.48
N ALA A 243 -13.87 12.23 15.71
CA ALA A 243 -13.91 12.36 14.25
C ALA A 243 -14.61 13.67 13.80
N GLN A 244 -15.54 14.19 14.62
CA GLN A 244 -16.23 15.47 14.41
C GLN A 244 -15.60 16.65 15.19
N GLU A 245 -14.69 16.42 16.15
CA GLU A 245 -13.96 17.49 16.84
C GLU A 245 -12.93 18.12 15.90
N THR A 246 -12.99 19.44 15.71
CA THR A 246 -12.14 20.18 14.75
C THR A 246 -10.76 20.52 15.30
N ASP A 247 -10.57 20.49 16.61
CA ASP A 247 -9.30 20.64 17.33
C ASP A 247 -8.61 19.29 17.61
N SER A 248 -9.12 18.18 17.04
CA SER A 248 -8.56 16.84 17.22
C SER A 248 -8.11 16.22 15.90
N LEU A 249 -6.90 15.66 15.89
CA LEU A 249 -6.37 14.90 14.75
C LEU A 249 -6.98 13.50 14.60
N HIS A 250 -7.84 13.05 15.53
CA HIS A 250 -8.44 11.70 15.46
C HIS A 250 -9.65 11.67 14.53
N GLY A 251 -9.75 10.64 13.69
CA GLY A 251 -10.80 10.49 12.68
C GLY A 251 -10.70 11.53 11.56
N LYS A 252 -9.49 11.76 11.05
CA LYS A 252 -9.14 12.79 10.06
C LYS A 252 -8.31 12.22 8.91
N ILE A 253 -8.38 12.87 7.76
CA ILE A 253 -7.31 12.87 6.76
C ILE A 253 -6.58 14.21 6.90
N LEU A 254 -5.26 14.16 7.07
CA LEU A 254 -4.38 15.32 7.16
C LEU A 254 -3.67 15.51 5.81
N ARG A 255 -3.30 16.75 5.46
CA ARG A 255 -2.43 17.06 4.33
C ARG A 255 -1.25 17.90 4.81
N LEU A 256 -0.03 17.42 4.52
CA LEU A 256 1.24 17.99 4.95
C LEU A 256 2.18 18.19 3.74
N THR A 257 3.23 18.98 3.91
CA THR A 257 4.37 18.94 2.99
C THR A 257 5.24 17.71 3.25
N ALA A 258 6.16 17.39 2.32
CA ALA A 258 7.15 16.34 2.48
C ALA A 258 8.08 16.48 3.72
N ASP A 259 8.16 17.67 4.34
CA ASP A 259 8.90 17.91 5.60
C ASP A 259 8.05 17.83 6.87
N GLY A 260 6.74 17.62 6.74
CA GLY A 260 5.76 17.55 7.82
C GLY A 260 5.09 18.89 8.16
N GLU A 261 5.36 19.94 7.39
CA GLU A 261 4.80 21.28 7.62
C GLU A 261 3.38 21.42 7.06
N ILE A 262 2.66 22.44 7.51
CA ILE A 262 1.29 22.76 7.05
C ILE A 262 1.34 23.47 5.68
N PRO A 263 0.63 22.97 4.64
CA PRO A 263 0.41 23.70 3.40
C PRO A 263 -0.40 24.98 3.63
N ALA A 264 0.07 26.10 3.08
CA ALA A 264 -0.60 27.40 3.21
C ALA A 264 -1.97 27.48 2.49
N ASP A 265 -2.31 26.47 1.70
CA ASP A 265 -3.58 26.30 0.99
C ASP A 265 -4.48 25.20 1.61
N ASN A 266 -4.18 24.72 2.83
CA ASN A 266 -5.06 23.77 3.52
C ASN A 266 -6.46 24.39 3.78
N PRO A 267 -7.54 23.59 3.74
CA PRO A 267 -8.92 24.10 3.64
C PRO A 267 -9.40 24.89 4.86
N PHE A 268 -8.66 24.87 5.97
CA PHE A 268 -9.06 25.48 7.24
C PHE A 268 -8.03 26.45 7.84
N VAL A 269 -6.96 26.82 7.14
CA VAL A 269 -5.86 27.68 7.68
C VAL A 269 -6.30 29.08 8.15
N ASP A 270 -7.47 29.53 7.69
CA ASP A 270 -8.07 30.81 8.07
C ASP A 270 -9.14 30.67 9.18
N ASP A 271 -9.44 29.45 9.65
CA ASP A 271 -10.42 29.17 10.71
C ASP A 271 -9.74 28.77 12.03
N PRO A 272 -9.65 29.68 13.02
CA PRO A 272 -8.97 29.41 14.30
C PRO A 272 -9.70 28.39 15.20
N ALA A 273 -10.85 27.85 14.79
CA ALA A 273 -11.55 26.77 15.48
C ALA A 273 -11.21 25.37 14.94
N VAL A 274 -10.36 25.26 13.92
CA VAL A 274 -9.97 24.00 13.27
C VAL A 274 -8.45 23.85 13.28
N ASP A 275 -7.96 22.62 13.41
CA ASP A 275 -6.53 22.33 13.26
C ASP A 275 -6.10 22.42 11.78
N ASP A 276 -5.22 23.37 11.46
CA ASP A 276 -4.73 23.67 10.10
C ASP A 276 -4.23 22.45 9.31
N ARG A 277 -3.83 21.36 9.98
CA ARG A 277 -3.35 20.12 9.32
C ARG A 277 -4.48 19.30 8.71
N ILE A 278 -5.73 19.53 9.12
CA ILE A 278 -6.89 18.78 8.66
C ILE A 278 -7.17 19.12 7.19
N TYR A 279 -7.24 18.08 6.36
CA TYR A 279 -7.72 18.17 4.98
C TYR A 279 -9.18 17.73 4.88
N ALA A 280 -9.54 16.66 5.61
CA ALA A 280 -10.91 16.17 5.73
C ALA A 280 -11.16 15.53 7.11
N LEU A 281 -12.42 15.47 7.52
CA LEU A 281 -12.83 14.96 8.84
C LEU A 281 -13.97 13.93 8.75
N GLY A 282 -14.32 13.32 9.88
CA GLY A 282 -15.45 12.39 9.96
C GLY A 282 -15.17 11.01 9.37
N VAL A 283 -13.91 10.54 9.39
CA VAL A 283 -13.56 9.15 9.06
C VAL A 283 -13.38 8.32 10.35
N ARG A 284 -13.62 7.01 10.28
CA ARG A 284 -13.52 6.09 11.43
C ARG A 284 -12.15 5.44 11.53
N ASN A 285 -11.77 4.65 10.53
CA ASN A 285 -10.51 3.93 10.51
C ASN A 285 -10.10 3.61 9.07
N THR A 286 -9.62 4.63 8.37
CA THR A 286 -8.95 4.50 7.07
C THR A 286 -7.90 3.40 7.10
N GLN A 287 -7.90 2.54 6.09
CA GLN A 287 -6.90 1.49 5.91
C GLN A 287 -6.05 1.70 4.68
N GLY A 288 -6.56 2.35 3.63
CA GLY A 288 -5.76 2.80 2.49
C GLY A 288 -6.16 4.17 1.96
N LEU A 289 -5.20 4.78 1.31
CA LEU A 289 -5.34 5.92 0.41
C LEU A 289 -4.70 5.51 -0.93
N VAL A 290 -5.22 6.03 -2.04
CA VAL A 290 -4.56 5.95 -3.35
C VAL A 290 -4.93 7.17 -4.19
N PHE A 291 -3.93 7.84 -4.74
CA PHE A 291 -4.09 9.01 -5.59
C PHE A 291 -4.00 8.61 -7.06
N ASP A 292 -5.04 8.94 -7.83
CA ASP A 292 -5.05 8.72 -9.26
C ASP A 292 -4.64 9.99 -10.01
N ALA A 293 -3.38 10.07 -10.43
CA ALA A 293 -2.85 11.22 -11.16
C ALA A 293 -3.56 11.50 -12.51
N ILE A 294 -4.28 10.52 -13.08
CA ILE A 294 -5.04 10.70 -14.33
C ILE A 294 -6.34 11.49 -14.09
N THR A 295 -7.07 11.20 -13.01
CA THR A 295 -8.33 11.90 -12.67
C THR A 295 -8.16 13.00 -11.62
N ASN A 296 -6.98 13.09 -10.99
CA ASN A 296 -6.68 13.97 -9.86
C ASN A 296 -7.63 13.72 -8.67
N LEU A 297 -7.90 12.45 -8.37
CA LEU A 297 -8.79 12.01 -7.28
C LEU A 297 -8.01 11.19 -6.25
N MET A 298 -8.27 11.47 -4.97
CA MET A 298 -7.81 10.66 -3.85
C MET A 298 -8.92 9.67 -3.47
N PHE A 299 -8.69 8.37 -3.64
CA PHE A 299 -9.60 7.33 -3.16
C PHE A 299 -9.16 6.83 -1.78
N GLN A 300 -10.13 6.44 -0.97
CA GLN A 300 -9.91 5.98 0.40
C GLN A 300 -10.73 4.71 0.66
N SER A 301 -10.21 3.82 1.52
CA SER A 301 -10.98 2.71 2.08
C SER A 301 -10.93 2.73 3.61
N GLU A 302 -12.02 2.34 4.28
CA GLU A 302 -12.04 2.25 5.74
C GLU A 302 -12.88 1.13 6.34
N HIS A 303 -12.61 0.82 7.61
CA HIS A 303 -13.45 -0.08 8.41
C HIS A 303 -14.63 0.66 9.02
N GLY A 304 -15.83 0.14 8.78
CA GLY A 304 -17.00 0.41 9.59
C GLY A 304 -16.96 -0.30 10.95
N PRO A 305 -18.00 -0.13 11.77
CA PRO A 305 -18.20 -0.89 12.99
C PRO A 305 -18.66 -2.33 12.66
N MET A 306 -19.93 -2.68 12.88
CA MET A 306 -20.50 -3.95 12.42
C MET A 306 -21.27 -3.70 11.12
N GLY A 307 -20.61 -3.89 9.98
CA GLY A 307 -21.10 -3.37 8.70
C GLY A 307 -20.64 -1.95 8.44
N GLY A 308 -20.82 -1.47 7.20
CA GLY A 308 -20.48 -0.10 6.82
C GLY A 308 -18.98 0.14 6.67
N ASP A 309 -18.22 -0.83 6.14
CA ASP A 309 -16.93 -0.50 5.53
C ASP A 309 -17.20 0.32 4.27
N GLU A 310 -16.35 1.30 3.98
CA GLU A 310 -16.62 2.31 2.95
C GLU A 310 -15.44 2.48 2.00
N VAL A 311 -15.76 2.93 0.78
CA VAL A 311 -14.83 3.49 -0.19
C VAL A 311 -15.30 4.91 -0.50
N ASN A 312 -14.42 5.89 -0.29
CA ASN A 312 -14.70 7.31 -0.45
C ASN A 312 -13.81 7.94 -1.53
N ILE A 313 -14.25 9.09 -2.04
CA ILE A 313 -13.40 10.06 -2.75
C ILE A 313 -13.14 11.20 -1.76
N ILE A 314 -11.87 11.49 -1.46
CA ILE A 314 -11.47 12.45 -0.43
C ILE A 314 -11.22 13.83 -1.05
N GLU A 315 -12.09 14.78 -0.71
CA GLU A 315 -12.04 16.18 -1.13
C GLU A 315 -11.68 17.10 0.04
N ALA A 316 -11.08 18.25 -0.27
CA ALA A 316 -10.69 19.25 0.70
C ALA A 316 -11.90 19.84 1.46
N GLY A 317 -11.78 19.97 2.77
CA GLY A 317 -12.77 20.60 3.64
C GLY A 317 -14.01 19.74 3.93
N LYS A 318 -14.08 18.51 3.42
CA LYS A 318 -15.27 17.66 3.52
C LYS A 318 -15.34 16.84 4.80
N ASN A 319 -16.58 16.53 5.22
CA ASN A 319 -16.91 15.74 6.39
C ASN A 319 -17.56 14.42 5.96
N TYR A 320 -16.90 13.29 6.20
CA TYR A 320 -17.37 11.95 5.88
C TYR A 320 -18.30 11.36 6.96
N GLY A 321 -18.58 12.16 7.99
CA GLY A 321 -19.77 12.04 8.82
C GLY A 321 -19.73 11.02 9.96
N TRP A 322 -18.71 10.16 10.08
CA TRP A 322 -18.55 9.31 11.27
C TRP A 322 -18.40 10.17 12.54
N PRO A 323 -19.07 9.85 13.66
CA PRO A 323 -20.05 8.78 13.89
C PRO A 323 -21.52 9.25 13.81
N VAL A 324 -21.76 10.46 13.30
CA VAL A 324 -23.11 11.03 13.16
C VAL A 324 -23.90 10.28 12.09
N ILE A 325 -23.24 9.83 11.02
CA ILE A 325 -23.77 8.89 10.05
C ILE A 325 -22.89 7.64 9.94
N THR A 326 -23.50 6.51 9.60
CA THR A 326 -22.82 5.27 9.20
C THR A 326 -23.83 4.27 8.62
N TYR A 327 -23.38 3.40 7.72
CA TYR A 327 -24.15 2.23 7.26
C TYR A 327 -24.03 1.01 8.19
N GLY A 328 -23.15 1.08 9.20
CA GLY A 328 -22.96 0.03 10.19
C GLY A 328 -23.82 0.19 11.44
N ALA A 329 -23.86 -0.86 12.26
CA ALA A 329 -24.37 -0.80 13.63
C ALA A 329 -23.24 -1.02 14.64
N ASN A 330 -23.48 -0.81 15.93
CA ASN A 330 -22.52 -1.23 16.94
C ASN A 330 -22.51 -2.77 17.08
N TYR A 331 -21.51 -3.34 17.76
CA TYR A 331 -21.41 -4.80 17.92
C TYR A 331 -22.46 -5.39 18.89
N THR A 332 -23.26 -4.55 19.58
CA THR A 332 -24.46 -4.92 20.33
C THR A 332 -25.75 -4.80 19.51
N THR A 333 -25.65 -4.54 18.20
CA THR A 333 -26.74 -4.37 17.21
C THR A 333 -27.56 -3.07 17.34
N GLU A 334 -27.21 -2.19 18.27
CA GLU A 334 -27.85 -0.89 18.44
C GLU A 334 -27.35 0.11 17.38
N LYS A 335 -28.18 1.11 17.11
CA LYS A 335 -27.89 2.19 16.15
C LYS A 335 -26.75 3.08 16.66
N ILE A 336 -25.87 3.48 15.75
CA ILE A 336 -24.90 4.55 15.94
C ILE A 336 -25.41 5.81 15.22
N GLY A 337 -25.21 6.98 15.83
CA GLY A 337 -25.51 8.26 15.20
C GLY A 337 -26.98 8.52 14.88
N LEU A 338 -27.21 9.44 13.94
CA LEU A 338 -28.51 9.94 13.52
C LEU A 338 -29.10 9.15 12.34
N GLY A 339 -28.28 8.48 11.52
CA GLY A 339 -28.75 7.70 10.37
C GLY A 339 -27.63 7.29 9.42
N THR A 340 -27.94 7.10 8.14
CA THR A 340 -26.96 6.83 7.07
C THR A 340 -26.59 8.10 6.28
N ALA A 341 -27.34 9.19 6.46
CA ALA A 341 -27.14 10.47 5.77
C ALA A 341 -27.57 11.64 6.68
N HIS A 342 -26.92 12.80 6.51
CA HIS A 342 -27.21 14.05 7.20
C HIS A 342 -26.75 15.22 6.32
N GLU A 343 -27.37 16.39 6.47
CA GLU A 343 -26.93 17.61 5.78
C GLU A 343 -25.50 18.00 6.22
N GLY A 344 -24.67 18.45 5.26
CA GLY A 344 -23.27 18.80 5.50
C GLY A 344 -22.31 17.61 5.64
N MET A 345 -22.75 16.39 5.32
CA MET A 345 -21.91 15.18 5.35
C MET A 345 -21.96 14.46 4.01
N GLU A 346 -20.80 14.01 3.55
CA GLU A 346 -20.65 13.31 2.29
C GLU A 346 -21.19 11.88 2.36
N GLN A 347 -21.33 11.23 1.21
CA GLN A 347 -21.73 9.83 1.09
C GLN A 347 -20.62 9.03 0.40
N PRO A 348 -20.40 7.77 0.80
CA PRO A 348 -19.37 6.94 0.20
C PRO A 348 -19.72 6.58 -1.25
N LEU A 349 -18.68 6.46 -2.07
CA LEU A 349 -18.77 5.96 -3.43
C LEU A 349 -19.24 4.49 -3.46
N TYR A 350 -18.89 3.72 -2.42
CA TYR A 350 -19.38 2.36 -2.20
C TYR A 350 -19.33 1.98 -0.71
N TYR A 351 -20.23 1.11 -0.25
CA TYR A 351 -20.21 0.59 1.12
C TYR A 351 -20.50 -0.92 1.18
N TYR A 352 -19.96 -1.60 2.18
CA TYR A 352 -20.09 -3.04 2.39
C TYR A 352 -20.96 -3.36 3.61
N LEU A 353 -22.07 -4.06 3.37
CA LEU A 353 -22.96 -4.58 4.41
C LEU A 353 -23.28 -6.05 4.12
N PRO A 354 -22.66 -7.02 4.82
CA PRO A 354 -21.74 -6.87 5.96
C PRO A 354 -20.32 -6.42 5.58
N SER A 355 -19.58 -5.90 6.57
CA SER A 355 -18.16 -5.54 6.44
C SER A 355 -17.29 -6.72 5.98
N ILE A 356 -16.45 -6.43 4.97
CA ILE A 356 -15.37 -7.30 4.48
C ILE A 356 -14.06 -7.11 5.26
N ALA A 357 -14.04 -6.16 6.21
CA ALA A 357 -12.89 -5.53 6.81
C ALA A 357 -11.92 -5.02 5.73
N ALA A 358 -12.37 -4.01 4.98
CA ALA A 358 -11.63 -3.42 3.86
C ALA A 358 -10.20 -3.02 4.25
N SER A 359 -9.22 -3.39 3.43
CA SER A 359 -7.80 -3.02 3.55
C SER A 359 -7.45 -1.95 2.51
N PRO A 360 -6.18 -1.53 2.38
CA PRO A 360 -5.69 -0.82 1.20
C PRO A 360 -6.33 -1.22 -0.13
N LEU A 361 -6.53 -0.19 -0.94
CA LEU A 361 -7.07 -0.26 -2.28
C LEU A 361 -6.08 0.32 -3.27
N THR A 362 -6.15 -0.13 -4.52
CA THR A 362 -5.40 0.47 -5.63
C THR A 362 -6.33 0.73 -6.80
N ILE A 363 -6.08 1.79 -7.57
CA ILE A 363 -6.67 1.95 -8.89
C ILE A 363 -5.78 1.23 -9.90
N TYR A 364 -6.37 0.33 -10.69
CA TYR A 364 -5.59 -0.45 -11.64
C TYR A 364 -5.29 0.38 -12.90
N ARG A 365 -4.00 0.62 -13.15
CA ARG A 365 -3.44 1.42 -14.27
C ARG A 365 -2.36 0.65 -15.06
N GLY A 366 -2.45 -0.69 -15.06
CA GLY A 366 -1.43 -1.57 -15.63
C GLY A 366 -1.80 -2.11 -17.01
N ASN A 367 -0.81 -2.37 -17.86
CA ASN A 367 -1.04 -2.91 -19.21
C ASN A 367 -1.30 -4.44 -19.22
N MET A 368 -1.11 -5.15 -18.11
CA MET A 368 -1.26 -6.61 -18.01
C MET A 368 -2.73 -7.05 -18.07
N PHE A 369 -3.64 -6.29 -17.47
CA PHE A 369 -5.08 -6.56 -17.38
C PHE A 369 -5.88 -5.33 -17.87
N PRO A 370 -5.78 -4.94 -19.16
CA PRO A 370 -6.39 -3.71 -19.67
C PRO A 370 -7.91 -3.66 -19.48
N GLU A 371 -8.58 -4.80 -19.32
CA GLU A 371 -10.00 -4.88 -18.97
C GLU A 371 -10.33 -4.48 -17.50
N TRP A 372 -9.33 -4.08 -16.71
CA TRP A 372 -9.47 -3.51 -15.37
C TRP A 372 -9.05 -2.04 -15.30
N GLU A 373 -8.68 -1.41 -16.43
CA GLU A 373 -8.20 -0.04 -16.48
C GLU A 373 -9.15 0.94 -15.78
N GLY A 374 -8.63 1.69 -14.80
CA GLY A 374 -9.38 2.63 -13.97
C GLY A 374 -10.34 2.03 -12.95
N HIS A 375 -10.37 0.70 -12.77
CA HIS A 375 -11.17 0.06 -11.72
C HIS A 375 -10.44 0.07 -10.37
N LEU A 376 -11.22 0.13 -9.29
CA LEU A 376 -10.68 0.02 -7.93
C LEU A 376 -10.61 -1.45 -7.50
N LEU A 377 -9.49 -1.83 -6.91
CA LEU A 377 -9.24 -3.14 -6.32
C LEU A 377 -9.04 -2.96 -4.82
N VAL A 378 -10.00 -3.38 -4.01
CA VAL A 378 -10.01 -3.20 -2.55
C VAL A 378 -9.65 -4.51 -1.86
N GLY A 379 -8.65 -4.51 -0.98
CA GLY A 379 -8.32 -5.69 -0.17
C GLY A 379 -9.44 -6.03 0.82
N ALA A 380 -9.65 -7.32 1.11
CA ALA A 380 -10.54 -7.77 2.19
C ALA A 380 -9.80 -8.59 3.26
N LEU A 381 -9.66 -8.04 4.46
CA LEU A 381 -9.05 -8.74 5.59
C LEU A 381 -9.95 -9.86 6.14
N ARG A 382 -11.25 -9.61 6.33
CA ARG A 382 -12.22 -10.61 6.81
C ARG A 382 -12.84 -11.38 5.65
N GLY A 383 -13.06 -10.70 4.51
CA GLY A 383 -13.57 -11.32 3.30
C GLY A 383 -12.59 -12.30 2.63
N ALA A 384 -11.28 -12.16 2.88
CA ALA A 384 -10.22 -13.01 2.33
C ALA A 384 -10.21 -13.11 0.79
N HIS A 385 -10.45 -11.97 0.13
CA HIS A 385 -10.52 -11.78 -1.32
C HIS A 385 -10.07 -10.35 -1.68
N VAL A 386 -10.02 -10.04 -2.97
CA VAL A 386 -9.97 -8.66 -3.49
C VAL A 386 -11.36 -8.32 -4.03
N SER A 387 -11.95 -7.22 -3.60
CA SER A 387 -13.22 -6.73 -4.15
C SER A 387 -12.90 -5.79 -5.32
N LYS A 388 -13.25 -6.20 -6.55
CA LYS A 388 -13.11 -5.36 -7.73
C LYS A 388 -14.37 -4.50 -7.90
N LEU A 389 -14.22 -3.19 -7.82
CA LEU A 389 -15.26 -2.22 -8.09
C LEU A 389 -15.06 -1.64 -9.50
N ALA A 390 -15.99 -1.94 -10.40
CA ALA A 390 -15.96 -1.42 -11.77
C ALA A 390 -16.40 0.06 -11.78
N LEU A 391 -15.43 0.96 -11.70
CA LEU A 391 -15.64 2.41 -11.78
C LEU A 391 -15.80 2.82 -13.26
N VAL A 392 -16.94 3.42 -13.60
CA VAL A 392 -17.25 3.95 -14.94
C VAL A 392 -17.99 5.26 -14.76
N GLU A 393 -17.49 6.33 -15.41
CA GLU A 393 -18.10 7.68 -15.34
C GLU A 393 -18.27 8.19 -13.90
N GLY A 394 -17.30 7.90 -13.02
CA GLY A 394 -17.35 8.28 -11.60
C GLY A 394 -18.30 7.45 -10.73
N GLN A 395 -18.94 6.40 -11.27
CA GLN A 395 -19.89 5.55 -10.55
C GLN A 395 -19.44 4.09 -10.51
N ILE A 396 -19.66 3.40 -9.39
CA ILE A 396 -19.46 1.94 -9.31
C ILE A 396 -20.63 1.24 -10.01
N ARG A 397 -20.34 0.57 -11.13
CA ARG A 397 -21.33 -0.18 -11.92
C ARG A 397 -21.50 -1.63 -11.44
N SER A 398 -20.47 -2.22 -10.83
CA SER A 398 -20.53 -3.56 -10.24
C SER A 398 -19.43 -3.80 -9.21
N GLU A 399 -19.74 -4.56 -8.17
CA GLU A 399 -18.78 -5.18 -7.25
C GLU A 399 -18.55 -6.64 -7.67
N ARG A 400 -17.33 -7.15 -7.51
CA ARG A 400 -17.07 -8.59 -7.55
C ARG A 400 -15.88 -9.02 -6.71
N ALA A 401 -16.10 -9.94 -5.78
CA ALA A 401 -15.05 -10.64 -5.05
C ALA A 401 -14.24 -11.58 -5.97
N ILE A 402 -12.92 -11.37 -6.03
CA ILE A 402 -11.95 -12.12 -6.85
C ILE A 402 -10.75 -12.59 -6.02
N LEU A 403 -9.93 -13.49 -6.57
CA LEU A 403 -8.66 -13.97 -5.98
C LEU A 403 -8.79 -14.67 -4.62
N GLN A 404 -9.89 -15.38 -4.38
CA GLN A 404 -10.09 -16.21 -3.20
C GLN A 404 -9.01 -17.31 -3.07
N GLU A 405 -8.36 -17.72 -4.17
CA GLU A 405 -7.20 -18.64 -4.19
C GLU A 405 -6.00 -18.15 -3.39
N ALA A 406 -5.88 -16.83 -3.15
CA ALA A 406 -4.88 -16.27 -2.25
C ALA A 406 -4.97 -16.88 -0.84
N LYS A 407 -6.15 -17.38 -0.43
CA LYS A 407 -6.41 -18.12 0.81
C LYS A 407 -5.87 -17.37 2.04
N GLY A 408 -6.29 -16.13 2.23
CA GLY A 408 -5.87 -15.33 3.37
C GLY A 408 -6.42 -13.91 3.37
N ARG A 409 -6.15 -13.23 4.48
CA ARG A 409 -6.48 -11.83 4.75
C ARG A 409 -5.64 -10.96 3.81
N ILE A 410 -6.28 -10.38 2.79
CA ILE A 410 -5.59 -9.46 1.89
C ILE A 410 -5.33 -8.18 2.67
N ARG A 411 -4.09 -7.70 2.68
CA ARG A 411 -3.67 -6.56 3.48
C ARG A 411 -3.18 -5.41 2.60
N ASP A 412 -2.50 -5.67 1.50
CA ASP A 412 -2.10 -4.61 0.58
C ASP A 412 -2.13 -5.08 -0.89
N LEU A 413 -2.27 -4.12 -1.80
CA LEU A 413 -2.42 -4.30 -3.25
C LEU A 413 -1.68 -3.17 -3.96
N LYS A 414 -0.73 -3.52 -4.83
CA LYS A 414 -0.03 -2.55 -5.70
C LYS A 414 0.07 -3.10 -7.12
N THR A 415 -0.10 -2.23 -8.10
CA THR A 415 0.22 -2.54 -9.49
C THR A 415 1.73 -2.40 -9.66
N GLY A 416 2.42 -3.44 -10.13
CA GLY A 416 3.85 -3.42 -10.38
C GLY A 416 4.19 -2.66 -11.68
N PRO A 417 5.46 -2.28 -11.89
CA PRO A 417 5.90 -1.56 -13.11
C PRO A 417 5.63 -2.32 -14.41
N ASP A 418 5.59 -3.66 -14.36
CA ASP A 418 5.23 -4.55 -15.47
C ASP A 418 3.70 -4.65 -15.71
N GLY A 419 2.89 -4.00 -14.88
CA GLY A 419 1.43 -4.08 -14.87
C GLY A 419 0.86 -5.28 -14.10
N SER A 420 1.67 -6.18 -13.54
CA SER A 420 1.19 -7.25 -12.67
C SER A 420 0.50 -6.69 -11.42
N LEU A 421 -0.47 -7.42 -10.86
CA LEU A 421 -1.01 -7.08 -9.55
C LEU A 421 -0.25 -7.85 -8.46
N TYR A 422 0.38 -7.14 -7.53
CA TYR A 422 1.00 -7.71 -6.35
C TYR A 422 0.02 -7.70 -5.18
N ILE A 423 -0.04 -8.80 -4.43
CA ILE A 423 -0.99 -9.02 -3.34
C ILE A 423 -0.26 -9.44 -2.07
N LEU A 424 -0.36 -8.61 -1.04
CA LEU A 424 0.23 -8.86 0.28
C LEU A 424 -0.79 -9.57 1.17
N VAL A 425 -0.48 -10.81 1.58
CA VAL A 425 -1.35 -11.64 2.41
C VAL A 425 -0.80 -11.72 3.84
N GLN A 426 -1.52 -11.11 4.76
CA GLN A 426 -1.09 -10.90 6.14
C GLN A 426 -0.93 -12.21 6.92
N ASN A 427 -1.92 -13.12 6.88
CA ASN A 427 -1.82 -14.40 7.56
C ASN A 427 -1.03 -15.42 6.71
N GLY A 428 0.00 -16.00 7.32
CA GLY A 428 0.98 -16.84 6.63
C GLY A 428 2.08 -16.06 5.89
N GLY A 429 2.04 -14.72 5.92
CA GLY A 429 3.17 -13.87 5.54
C GLY A 429 3.65 -14.07 4.11
N ARG A 430 2.81 -13.77 3.13
CA ARG A 430 3.10 -14.05 1.71
C ARG A 430 2.95 -12.81 0.84
N LEU A 431 3.87 -12.67 -0.11
CA LEU A 431 3.68 -11.83 -1.30
C LEU A 431 3.29 -12.75 -2.47
N LEU A 432 2.21 -12.41 -3.15
CA LEU A 432 1.76 -13.07 -4.37
C LEU A 432 1.87 -12.10 -5.56
N ARG A 433 2.07 -12.63 -6.76
CA ARG A 433 1.99 -11.88 -8.03
C ARG A 433 0.92 -12.53 -8.89
N LEU A 434 -0.08 -11.74 -9.27
CA LEU A 434 -0.99 -12.07 -10.35
C LEU A 434 -0.48 -11.41 -11.63
N HIS A 435 -0.08 -12.24 -12.59
CA HIS A 435 0.40 -11.83 -13.91
C HIS A 435 -0.32 -12.67 -14.96
N ARG A 436 -0.35 -12.26 -16.23
CA ARG A 436 -0.56 -13.22 -17.31
C ARG A 436 0.75 -13.94 -17.55
N ALA A 437 0.69 -15.23 -17.86
CA ALA A 437 1.80 -15.80 -18.62
C ALA A 437 1.98 -14.92 -19.87
N PRO A 438 3.22 -14.64 -20.34
CA PRO A 438 3.36 -14.11 -21.69
C PRO A 438 2.56 -15.04 -22.60
N GLU A 439 1.76 -14.48 -23.53
CA GLU A 439 1.09 -15.28 -24.54
C GLU A 439 2.12 -16.28 -25.04
N GLN A 440 1.77 -17.57 -25.07
CA GLN A 440 2.53 -18.49 -25.89
C GLN A 440 2.42 -17.89 -27.29
N GLU A 441 3.48 -17.22 -27.75
CA GLU A 441 3.66 -16.87 -29.15
C GLU A 441 3.28 -18.13 -29.89
N ASP A 442 2.14 -18.07 -30.60
CA ASP A 442 1.60 -19.24 -31.26
C ASP A 442 2.72 -19.83 -32.11
N LEU A 443 3.21 -21.01 -31.69
CA LEU A 443 4.43 -21.58 -32.24
C LEU A 443 4.23 -21.99 -33.71
N ASP A 444 2.96 -22.04 -34.14
CA ASP A 444 2.52 -22.27 -35.50
C ASP A 444 2.11 -20.97 -36.23
N ALA A 445 2.03 -19.81 -35.54
CA ALA A 445 1.86 -18.51 -36.18
C ALA A 445 3.18 -18.06 -36.85
N PRO A 446 3.14 -17.58 -38.11
CA PRO A 446 4.36 -17.11 -38.78
C PRO A 446 4.90 -15.85 -38.09
N LYS A 447 5.98 -16.00 -37.32
CA LYS A 447 6.73 -14.85 -36.78
C LYS A 447 7.22 -13.98 -37.93
N GLU A 448 6.89 -12.69 -37.90
CA GLU A 448 7.39 -11.73 -38.90
C GLU A 448 8.91 -11.73 -38.93
N ARG A 449 9.49 -11.88 -40.13
CA ARG A 449 10.94 -11.91 -40.33
C ARG A 449 11.54 -10.56 -39.98
N GLN A 450 12.53 -10.58 -39.09
CA GLN A 450 13.34 -9.40 -38.77
C GLN A 450 13.89 -8.74 -40.04
N GLY A 451 13.85 -7.41 -40.12
CA GLY A 451 14.26 -6.64 -41.29
C GLY A 451 15.68 -6.94 -41.81
N VAL A 452 16.62 -7.30 -40.93
CA VAL A 452 17.97 -7.75 -41.33
C VAL A 452 17.96 -9.08 -42.08
N THR A 453 17.03 -9.98 -41.76
CA THR A 453 16.84 -11.27 -42.44
C THR A 453 16.22 -11.07 -43.81
N VAL A 454 15.15 -10.26 -43.90
CA VAL A 454 14.51 -9.85 -45.14
C VAL A 454 15.52 -9.16 -46.07
N TYR A 455 16.29 -8.20 -45.56
CA TYR A 455 17.39 -7.55 -46.30
C TYR A 455 18.41 -8.56 -46.83
N ARG A 456 18.90 -9.49 -46.00
CA ARG A 456 19.90 -10.48 -46.41
C ARG A 456 19.38 -11.39 -47.52
N GLN A 457 18.14 -11.86 -47.42
CA GLN A 457 17.54 -12.81 -48.35
C GLN A 457 17.18 -12.18 -49.70
N LEU A 458 16.70 -10.94 -49.72
CA LEU A 458 16.00 -10.36 -50.87
C LEU A 458 16.71 -9.13 -51.43
N CYS A 459 17.08 -8.19 -50.57
CA CYS A 459 17.63 -6.88 -50.98
C CYS A 459 19.15 -6.90 -51.19
N SER A 460 19.87 -7.76 -50.48
CA SER A 460 21.34 -7.70 -50.39
C SER A 460 22.04 -8.00 -51.71
N SER A 461 21.46 -8.86 -52.56
CA SER A 461 21.98 -9.19 -53.90
C SER A 461 22.24 -7.94 -54.75
N CYS A 462 21.33 -6.97 -54.68
CA CYS A 462 21.37 -5.72 -55.43
C CYS A 462 22.10 -4.63 -54.64
N HIS A 463 21.76 -4.43 -53.36
CA HIS A 463 22.23 -3.30 -52.54
C HIS A 463 23.57 -3.49 -51.84
N SER A 464 24.16 -4.70 -51.81
CA SER A 464 25.52 -4.90 -51.27
C SER A 464 26.64 -4.68 -52.30
N SER A 465 26.31 -4.79 -53.59
CA SER A 465 27.29 -4.70 -54.69
C SER A 465 26.98 -3.57 -55.70
N GLY A 466 25.77 -3.00 -55.68
CA GLY A 466 25.37 -1.91 -56.57
C GLY A 466 25.29 -2.35 -58.03
N GLN A 467 24.55 -3.43 -58.32
CA GLN A 467 24.44 -3.94 -59.68
C GLN A 467 23.99 -2.84 -60.68
N LYS A 468 24.75 -2.71 -61.78
CA LYS A 468 24.51 -1.78 -62.91
C LYS A 468 24.59 -0.28 -62.62
N ASP A 469 25.34 0.18 -61.62
CA ASP A 469 25.56 1.62 -61.31
C ASP A 469 24.29 2.46 -61.00
N LEU A 470 23.10 1.85 -61.04
CA LEU A 470 21.79 2.47 -60.83
C LEU A 470 21.15 2.08 -59.49
N VAL A 471 21.64 1.01 -58.85
CA VAL A 471 21.18 0.54 -57.55
C VAL A 471 22.04 1.16 -56.44
N PRO A 472 21.46 1.94 -55.50
CA PRO A 472 22.24 2.59 -54.45
C PRO A 472 22.76 1.56 -53.44
N GLN A 473 24.07 1.62 -53.14
CA GLN A 473 24.72 0.68 -52.21
C GLN A 473 24.40 1.00 -50.75
N ILE A 474 24.17 0.00 -49.91
CA ILE A 474 23.85 0.18 -48.48
C ILE A 474 25.01 0.76 -47.64
N ASN A 475 26.21 0.83 -48.22
CA ASN A 475 27.44 1.34 -47.62
C ASN A 475 27.95 2.63 -48.28
N ASP A 476 27.11 3.31 -49.07
CA ASP A 476 27.39 4.60 -49.70
C ASP A 476 26.30 5.62 -49.30
N PRO A 477 26.46 6.35 -48.18
CA PRO A 477 25.48 7.34 -47.74
C PRO A 477 25.17 8.42 -48.80
N ALA A 478 26.13 8.79 -49.66
CA ALA A 478 25.92 9.81 -50.69
C ALA A 478 24.93 9.34 -51.77
N ALA A 479 24.94 8.06 -52.15
CA ALA A 479 23.95 7.49 -53.06
C ALA A 479 22.51 7.50 -52.50
N TRP A 480 22.33 7.70 -51.19
CA TRP A 480 21.02 7.72 -50.53
C TRP A 480 20.51 9.11 -50.14
N GLU A 481 21.33 10.17 -50.20
CA GLU A 481 20.97 11.52 -49.74
C GLU A 481 19.62 12.01 -50.31
N ASN A 482 19.50 12.04 -51.65
CA ASN A 482 18.28 12.44 -52.36
C ASN A 482 17.07 11.51 -52.13
N ARG A 483 17.28 10.31 -51.59
CA ARG A 483 16.23 9.32 -51.28
C ARG A 483 15.76 9.47 -49.83
N LEU A 484 16.69 9.64 -48.90
CA LEU A 484 16.42 9.92 -47.49
C LEU A 484 15.69 11.26 -47.30
N ALA A 485 16.00 12.26 -48.14
CA ALA A 485 15.30 13.55 -48.17
C ALA A 485 13.78 13.45 -48.51
N GLN A 486 13.31 12.33 -49.07
CA GLN A 486 11.89 12.11 -49.39
C GLN A 486 11.07 11.56 -48.20
N GLY A 487 11.74 11.20 -47.09
CA GLY A 487 11.10 10.64 -45.91
C GLY A 487 10.86 9.12 -45.97
N SER A 488 10.62 8.51 -44.81
CA SER A 488 10.50 7.06 -44.66
C SER A 488 9.29 6.46 -45.40
N GLU A 489 8.12 7.10 -45.36
CA GLU A 489 6.93 6.59 -46.07
C GLU A 489 7.13 6.55 -47.60
N ALA A 490 7.91 7.47 -48.18
CA ALA A 490 8.26 7.41 -49.60
C ALA A 490 9.17 6.20 -49.90
N LEU A 491 10.12 5.90 -49.02
CA LEU A 491 10.96 4.70 -49.13
C LEU A 491 10.13 3.43 -48.99
N TYR A 492 9.28 3.33 -47.96
CA TYR A 492 8.40 2.16 -47.77
C TYR A 492 7.50 1.93 -48.97
N LYS A 493 6.83 2.99 -49.47
CA LYS A 493 5.97 2.90 -50.64
C LYS A 493 6.72 2.41 -51.87
N ASN A 494 7.88 3.01 -52.16
CA ASN A 494 8.72 2.60 -53.30
C ASN A 494 9.23 1.16 -53.16
N THR A 495 9.54 0.68 -51.94
CA THR A 495 9.96 -0.71 -51.71
C THR A 495 8.82 -1.72 -51.75
N ILE A 496 7.62 -1.34 -51.31
CA ILE A 496 6.43 -2.20 -51.37
C ILE A 496 5.91 -2.29 -52.82
N ASP A 497 5.72 -1.15 -53.49
CA ASP A 497 5.13 -1.07 -54.83
C ASP A 497 6.13 -1.32 -55.97
N GLY A 498 7.43 -1.21 -55.69
CA GLY A 498 8.51 -1.23 -56.69
C GLY A 498 8.77 0.16 -57.30
N ILE A 499 9.97 0.36 -57.87
CA ILE A 499 10.32 1.60 -58.59
C ILE A 499 11.39 1.35 -59.67
N GLY A 500 11.08 1.69 -60.92
CA GLY A 500 11.98 1.46 -62.06
C GLY A 500 12.32 -0.03 -62.22
N ASP A 501 13.61 -0.35 -62.22
CA ASP A 501 14.12 -1.73 -62.26
C ASP A 501 14.02 -2.46 -60.90
N MET A 502 13.62 -1.79 -59.82
CA MET A 502 13.48 -2.40 -58.50
C MET A 502 12.09 -3.06 -58.35
N PRO A 503 12.01 -4.40 -58.22
CA PRO A 503 10.74 -5.10 -58.18
C PRO A 503 9.95 -4.86 -56.87
N PRO A 504 8.61 -4.94 -56.91
CA PRO A 504 7.76 -4.87 -55.71
C PRO A 504 8.23 -5.86 -54.64
N LYS A 505 8.32 -5.40 -53.38
CA LYS A 505 8.78 -6.16 -52.21
C LYS A 505 10.11 -6.92 -52.39
N GLY A 506 10.95 -6.54 -53.35
CA GLY A 506 12.16 -7.28 -53.68
C GLY A 506 11.91 -8.72 -54.17
N LEU A 507 10.79 -8.96 -54.87
CA LEU A 507 10.29 -10.30 -55.27
C LEU A 507 9.90 -11.22 -54.10
N CYS A 508 9.57 -10.64 -52.93
CA CYS A 508 9.06 -11.41 -51.81
C CYS A 508 7.53 -11.56 -51.85
N ASP A 509 7.05 -12.54 -52.64
CA ASP A 509 5.61 -12.82 -52.81
C ASP A 509 4.89 -13.19 -51.50
N ASN A 510 5.64 -13.58 -50.46
CA ASN A 510 5.11 -13.93 -49.14
C ASN A 510 5.47 -12.92 -48.03
N CYS A 511 6.00 -11.73 -48.34
CA CYS A 511 6.34 -10.74 -47.32
C CYS A 511 5.14 -9.86 -46.92
N THR A 512 4.95 -9.66 -45.61
CA THR A 512 4.05 -8.61 -45.10
C THR A 512 4.64 -7.23 -45.38
N ASP A 513 3.80 -6.20 -45.38
CA ASP A 513 4.29 -4.81 -45.54
C ASP A 513 5.17 -4.39 -44.35
N ALA A 514 4.93 -4.95 -43.16
CA ALA A 514 5.74 -4.71 -41.97
C ALA A 514 7.15 -5.34 -42.08
N GLU A 515 7.26 -6.56 -42.60
CA GLU A 515 8.56 -7.19 -42.91
C GLU A 515 9.39 -6.36 -43.90
N ILE A 516 8.73 -5.77 -44.91
CA ILE A 516 9.39 -4.89 -45.89
C ILE A 516 9.78 -3.53 -45.27
N ARG A 517 8.89 -2.90 -44.47
CA ARG A 517 9.21 -1.68 -43.71
C ARG A 517 10.43 -1.89 -42.80
N ALA A 518 10.46 -3.00 -42.05
CA ALA A 518 11.58 -3.35 -41.19
C ALA A 518 12.90 -3.55 -41.96
N ALA A 519 12.86 -4.06 -43.20
CA ALA A 519 14.03 -4.17 -44.06
C ALA A 519 14.55 -2.80 -44.49
N VAL A 520 13.66 -1.88 -44.86
CA VAL A 520 14.01 -0.48 -45.18
C VAL A 520 14.61 0.21 -43.95
N ASP A 521 14.01 0.05 -42.77
CA ASP A 521 14.52 0.62 -41.51
C ASP A 521 15.91 0.11 -41.16
N PHE A 522 16.18 -1.19 -41.37
CA PHE A 522 17.52 -1.74 -41.21
C PHE A 522 18.54 -1.06 -42.15
N MET A 523 18.17 -0.82 -43.41
CA MET A 523 19.04 -0.14 -44.38
C MET A 523 19.28 1.31 -44.00
N VAL A 524 18.23 2.06 -43.67
CA VAL A 524 18.32 3.47 -43.24
C VAL A 524 19.15 3.62 -41.96
N LYS A 525 18.94 2.74 -40.96
CA LYS A 525 19.71 2.72 -39.72
C LYS A 525 21.19 2.41 -39.97
N ARG A 526 21.51 1.52 -40.91
CA ARG A 526 22.90 1.22 -41.29
C ARG A 526 23.59 2.42 -41.94
N LEU A 527 22.92 3.10 -42.86
CA LEU A 527 23.43 4.30 -43.52
C LEU A 527 23.70 5.45 -42.53
N ARG A 528 22.76 5.68 -41.59
CA ARG A 528 22.89 6.70 -40.54
C ARG A 528 24.01 6.43 -39.53
N ASN A 529 24.47 5.19 -39.41
CA ASN A 529 25.56 4.80 -38.51
C ASN A 529 26.94 4.82 -39.21
N GLN A 530 27.03 5.36 -40.44
CA GLN A 530 28.27 5.42 -41.24
C GLN A 530 28.70 6.84 -41.62
N GLY A 531 27.89 7.85 -41.28
CA GLY A 531 28.26 9.27 -41.29
C GLY A 531 28.35 9.82 -39.87
#